data_AF-A0A351HUQ2-F1
#
_entry.id   AF-A0A351HUQ2-F1
#
_cell.length_a   1.000
_cell.length_b   1.000
_cell.length_c   1.000
_cell.angle_alpha   90.00
_cell.angle_beta   90.00
_cell.angle_gamma   90.00
#
_symmetry.space_group_name_H-M   'P 1'
#
loop_
_entity.id
_entity.type
_entity.pdbx_description
1 polymer ?
#
loop_
_entity_poly.entity_id
_entity_poly.type
_entity_poly.pdbx_seq_one_letter_code
_entity_poly.pdbx_strand_id
1 'polypeptide(L)'
;MKPKNFTKTVLSLLLIGLLAFGCCGSVMAAGGNGSGGGSGDGSGGGSGSASETTTAPGSGDGTGGGSTEPLTIVTVTPADKSTEIAIDTPIKLEFSKNVAYATVRDANLKAVSLWAGDQPVAAEITMADDQLEPDLRNFINIVPSEPLKEGTVYTIKVDTTLSSKSGDVLTAPITLTFTTAGTNEAANQATSETANSGSGLNTTGIIIGLMAIAIVVGIVIVRRKKA
;
A
#
# COMPACT_ATOMS: atom_id res chain seq x y z
N MET A 1 23.81 -33.81 -17.05
CA MET A 1 23.12 -33.97 -18.35
C MET A 1 21.73 -33.31 -18.22
N LYS A 2 21.53 -32.13 -18.85
CA LYS A 2 20.29 -31.39 -19.16
C LYS A 2 19.15 -31.25 -18.13
N PRO A 3 18.82 -30.00 -17.71
CA PRO A 3 17.45 -29.55 -17.61
C PRO A 3 16.99 -29.08 -19.00
N LYS A 4 15.98 -29.73 -19.55
CA LYS A 4 15.26 -29.26 -20.73
C LYS A 4 13.80 -29.13 -20.33
N ASN A 5 13.16 -28.04 -20.75
CA ASN A 5 11.70 -27.86 -20.86
C ASN A 5 10.95 -27.07 -19.76
N PHE A 6 11.49 -25.96 -19.25
CA PHE A 6 10.63 -24.99 -18.51
C PHE A 6 10.48 -23.61 -19.20
N THR A 7 11.34 -23.29 -20.17
CA THR A 7 11.32 -21.97 -20.83
C THR A 7 10.31 -21.86 -22.00
N LYS A 8 9.79 -22.98 -22.52
CA LYS A 8 8.89 -22.95 -23.70
C LYS A 8 7.42 -22.69 -23.39
N THR A 9 6.97 -22.91 -22.15
CA THR A 9 5.55 -22.73 -21.80
C THR A 9 5.19 -21.27 -21.57
N VAL A 10 6.13 -20.46 -21.05
CA VAL A 10 5.88 -19.05 -20.71
C VAL A 10 5.84 -18.17 -21.97
N LEU A 11 6.59 -18.51 -23.01
CA LEU A 11 6.62 -17.73 -24.26
C LEU A 11 5.42 -18.01 -25.20
N SER A 12 4.69 -19.12 -25.00
CA SER A 12 3.53 -19.47 -25.83
C SER A 12 2.22 -18.88 -25.32
N LEU A 13 2.12 -18.50 -24.05
CA LEU A 13 0.93 -17.84 -23.49
C LEU A 13 0.91 -16.33 -23.75
N LEU A 14 2.06 -15.71 -24.01
CA LEU A 14 2.15 -14.28 -24.32
C LEU A 14 1.74 -13.94 -25.76
N LEU A 15 1.66 -14.93 -26.66
CA LEU A 15 1.38 -14.71 -28.10
C LEU A 15 -0.09 -14.96 -28.49
N ILE A 16 -0.95 -15.43 -27.57
CA ILE A 16 -2.37 -15.72 -27.84
C ILE A 16 -3.29 -14.57 -27.37
N GLY A 17 -2.79 -13.64 -26.53
CA GLY A 17 -3.56 -12.49 -26.05
C GLY A 17 -3.63 -11.29 -27.00
N LEU A 18 -2.86 -11.28 -28.10
CA LEU A 18 -2.67 -10.08 -28.94
C LEU A 18 -3.49 -10.07 -30.25
N LEU A 19 -4.41 -11.02 -30.48
CA LEU A 19 -5.03 -11.21 -31.81
C LEU A 19 -6.56 -11.34 -31.84
N ALA A 20 -7.27 -11.03 -30.75
CA ALA A 20 -8.69 -10.75 -30.76
C ALA A 20 -8.89 -9.57 -29.80
N PHE A 21 -9.02 -8.34 -30.26
CA PHE A 21 -10.32 -7.79 -30.63
C PHE A 21 -10.08 -6.60 -31.56
N GLY A 22 -9.97 -6.90 -32.86
CA GLY A 22 -10.04 -5.92 -33.92
C GLY A 22 -11.25 -6.20 -34.80
N CYS A 23 -12.09 -5.17 -34.97
CA CYS A 23 -13.15 -4.97 -35.97
C CYS A 23 -14.62 -5.22 -35.54
N CYS A 24 -15.50 -4.45 -36.20
CA CYS A 24 -16.93 -4.20 -35.98
C CYS A 24 -17.18 -3.12 -34.88
N GLY A 25 -17.75 -1.95 -35.14
CA GLY A 25 -18.62 -1.52 -36.23
C GLY A 25 -19.85 -0.82 -35.64
N SER A 26 -19.80 0.52 -35.58
CA SER A 26 -20.87 1.53 -35.50
C SER A 26 -22.21 1.21 -34.81
N VAL A 27 -22.50 1.95 -33.73
CA VAL A 27 -23.86 2.50 -33.52
C VAL A 27 -23.76 3.99 -33.23
N MET A 28 -24.47 4.75 -34.06
CA MET A 28 -24.69 6.18 -33.98
C MET A 28 -25.59 6.46 -32.78
N ALA A 29 -25.20 7.37 -31.88
CA ALA A 29 -26.11 7.96 -30.91
C ALA A 29 -26.12 9.49 -31.09
N ALA A 30 -27.35 9.99 -31.14
CA ALA A 30 -27.80 11.30 -31.56
C ALA A 30 -27.07 12.49 -30.90
N GLY A 31 -27.07 13.61 -31.63
CA GLY A 31 -26.50 14.87 -31.21
C GLY A 31 -27.13 15.44 -29.95
N GLY A 32 -26.27 16.02 -29.12
CA GLY A 32 -26.62 17.06 -28.16
C GLY A 32 -25.89 18.33 -28.55
N ASN A 33 -26.62 19.30 -29.09
CA ASN A 33 -26.13 20.65 -29.30
C ASN A 33 -26.11 21.37 -27.93
N GLY A 34 -25.01 21.23 -27.19
CA GLY A 34 -24.83 21.83 -25.87
C GLY A 34 -23.92 23.04 -25.91
N SER A 35 -24.42 24.17 -26.38
CA SER A 35 -23.77 25.48 -26.24
C SER A 35 -23.91 25.95 -24.78
N GLY A 36 -22.83 25.91 -24.00
CA GLY A 36 -22.84 26.32 -22.59
C GLY A 36 -21.58 27.08 -22.20
N GLY A 37 -21.31 28.20 -22.87
CA GLY A 37 -20.32 29.17 -22.42
C GLY A 37 -20.90 30.00 -21.28
N GLY A 38 -20.34 29.85 -20.07
CA GLY A 38 -20.66 30.68 -18.92
C GLY A 38 -19.38 31.19 -18.28
N SER A 39 -18.85 32.30 -18.80
CA SER A 39 -17.87 33.11 -18.09
C SER A 39 -18.64 33.97 -17.09
N GLY A 40 -18.57 33.61 -15.81
CA GLY A 40 -19.12 34.42 -14.72
C GLY A 40 -18.01 35.19 -14.02
N ASP A 41 -17.75 36.42 -14.47
CA ASP A 41 -16.94 37.41 -13.77
C ASP A 41 -17.81 38.16 -12.75
N GLY A 42 -18.04 37.54 -11.60
CA GLY A 42 -18.79 38.15 -10.51
C GLY A 42 -18.01 39.23 -9.77
N SER A 43 -17.96 40.45 -10.34
CA SER A 43 -17.55 41.67 -9.63
C SER A 43 -18.75 42.26 -8.88
N GLY A 44 -18.92 41.90 -7.61
CA GLY A 44 -19.96 42.46 -6.73
C GLY A 44 -19.45 43.66 -5.93
N GLY A 45 -19.29 44.80 -6.58
CA GLY A 45 -19.15 46.11 -5.92
C GLY A 45 -20.43 46.91 -6.11
N GLY A 46 -21.05 47.38 -5.02
CA GLY A 46 -22.22 48.26 -5.13
C GLY A 46 -23.02 48.43 -3.85
N SER A 47 -22.61 49.41 -3.04
CA SER A 47 -23.49 50.06 -2.06
C SER A 47 -24.56 50.87 -2.81
N GLY A 48 -25.83 50.77 -2.44
CA GLY A 48 -26.87 51.64 -3.01
C GLY A 48 -28.28 51.27 -2.58
N SER A 49 -28.93 52.22 -1.91
CA SER A 49 -30.30 52.18 -1.39
C SER A 49 -31.35 52.32 -2.50
N ALA A 50 -32.46 51.59 -2.32
CA ALA A 50 -33.83 51.79 -2.84
C ALA A 50 -34.09 51.85 -4.36
N SER A 51 -34.90 50.90 -4.86
CA SER A 51 -36.17 51.15 -5.55
C SER A 51 -36.69 49.85 -6.17
N GLU A 52 -37.88 49.43 -5.78
CA GLU A 52 -38.56 48.24 -6.26
C GLU A 52 -38.87 48.34 -7.77
N THR A 53 -38.42 47.35 -8.52
CA THR A 53 -38.96 46.96 -9.83
C THR A 53 -38.94 45.44 -9.85
N THR A 54 -40.12 44.86 -9.82
CA THR A 54 -40.40 43.42 -9.77
C THR A 54 -39.97 42.74 -11.08
N THR A 55 -38.67 42.48 -11.20
CA THR A 55 -38.18 41.43 -12.09
C THR A 55 -37.90 40.23 -11.21
N ALA A 56 -38.62 39.13 -11.41
CA ALA A 56 -38.44 37.91 -10.64
C ALA A 56 -36.95 37.54 -10.60
N PRO A 57 -36.35 37.31 -9.43
CA PRO A 57 -34.98 36.83 -9.37
C PRO A 57 -34.91 35.51 -10.14
N GLY A 58 -34.05 35.47 -11.15
CA GLY A 58 -33.77 34.24 -11.88
C GLY A 58 -33.44 33.15 -10.87
N SER A 59 -34.24 32.10 -10.84
CA SER A 59 -34.02 30.93 -9.99
C SER A 59 -32.85 30.13 -10.56
N GLY A 60 -31.65 30.68 -10.43
CA GLY A 60 -30.43 29.92 -10.58
C GLY A 60 -30.39 28.94 -9.43
N ASP A 61 -30.76 27.69 -9.68
CA ASP A 61 -30.69 26.59 -8.72
C ASP A 61 -29.25 26.26 -8.30
N GLY A 62 -28.27 26.93 -8.90
CA GLY A 62 -26.89 26.93 -8.43
C GLY A 62 -26.28 25.52 -8.41
N THR A 63 -26.81 24.58 -9.18
CA THR A 63 -26.37 23.18 -9.21
C THR A 63 -25.03 23.01 -9.91
N GLY A 64 -24.18 24.04 -9.88
CA GLY A 64 -22.93 24.16 -10.62
C GLY A 64 -22.08 22.90 -10.52
N GLY A 65 -22.18 22.07 -11.56
CA GLY A 65 -21.14 21.16 -12.06
C GLY A 65 -20.57 20.10 -11.12
N GLY A 66 -21.13 19.89 -9.93
CA GLY A 66 -20.69 18.81 -9.04
C GLY A 66 -21.09 17.46 -9.63
N SER A 67 -20.13 16.67 -10.11
CA SER A 67 -20.38 15.26 -10.41
C SER A 67 -20.95 14.59 -9.17
N THR A 68 -22.15 13.99 -9.27
CA THR A 68 -22.84 13.29 -8.16
C THR A 68 -22.27 11.90 -7.88
N GLU A 69 -21.18 11.53 -8.55
CA GLU A 69 -20.50 10.26 -8.34
C GLU A 69 -19.98 10.18 -6.89
N PRO A 70 -20.07 9.03 -6.20
CA PRO A 70 -19.55 8.92 -4.85
C PRO A 70 -18.02 9.07 -4.82
N LEU A 71 -17.50 9.52 -3.68
CA LEU A 71 -16.05 9.46 -3.42
C LEU A 71 -15.63 8.00 -3.29
N THR A 72 -14.66 7.59 -4.09
CA THR A 72 -14.17 6.21 -4.15
C THR A 72 -12.65 6.19 -4.24
N ILE A 73 -12.06 5.05 -3.90
CA ILE A 73 -10.64 4.80 -4.06
C ILE A 73 -10.37 4.25 -5.45
N VAL A 74 -9.36 4.79 -6.14
CA VAL A 74 -8.97 4.43 -7.51
C VAL A 74 -7.79 3.47 -7.47
N THR A 75 -6.73 3.84 -6.76
CA THR A 75 -5.54 3.01 -6.59
C THR A 75 -5.00 3.05 -5.17
N VAL A 76 -4.31 1.98 -4.79
CA VAL A 76 -3.64 1.82 -3.50
C VAL A 76 -2.28 1.22 -3.74
N THR A 77 -1.25 1.81 -3.13
CA THR A 77 0.09 1.25 -3.05
C THR A 77 0.49 1.20 -1.58
N PRO A 78 0.92 0.06 -1.04
CA PRO A 78 0.83 -1.29 -1.61
C PRO A 78 -0.62 -1.70 -1.92
N ALA A 79 -0.83 -2.58 -2.89
CA ALA A 79 -2.18 -3.05 -3.23
C ALA A 79 -2.82 -3.81 -2.05
N ASP A 80 -4.15 -3.79 -1.95
CA ASP A 80 -4.88 -4.50 -0.90
C ASP A 80 -4.53 -6.00 -0.89
N LYS A 81 -4.32 -6.54 0.31
CA LYS A 81 -3.92 -7.92 0.61
C LYS A 81 -2.60 -8.36 -0.01
N SER A 82 -1.78 -7.43 -0.49
CA SER A 82 -0.45 -7.76 -0.99
C SER A 82 0.46 -8.30 0.12
N THR A 83 1.36 -9.20 -0.25
CA THR A 83 2.33 -9.84 0.63
C THR A 83 3.75 -9.58 0.13
N GLU A 84 4.74 -9.83 0.99
CA GLU A 84 6.16 -9.64 0.66
C GLU A 84 6.52 -8.21 0.25
N ILE A 85 5.84 -7.23 0.86
CA ILE A 85 6.09 -5.81 0.63
C ILE A 85 7.37 -5.38 1.33
N ALA A 86 8.27 -4.71 0.60
CA ALA A 86 9.48 -4.16 1.20
C ALA A 86 9.12 -3.08 2.24
N ILE A 87 9.83 -3.06 3.37
CA ILE A 87 9.54 -2.17 4.51
C ILE A 87 9.67 -0.66 4.19
N ASP A 88 10.35 -0.33 3.09
CA ASP A 88 10.55 1.02 2.55
C ASP A 88 9.57 1.38 1.42
N THR A 89 8.63 0.48 1.11
CA THR A 89 7.63 0.72 0.05
C THR A 89 6.75 1.92 0.44
N PRO A 90 6.59 2.92 -0.45
CA PRO A 90 5.74 4.07 -0.17
C PRO A 90 4.28 3.65 -0.05
N ILE A 91 3.58 4.21 0.95
CA ILE A 91 2.15 4.00 1.15
C ILE A 91 1.40 5.19 0.58
N LYS A 92 0.62 4.95 -0.48
CA LYS A 92 -0.11 5.98 -1.23
C LYS A 92 -1.52 5.52 -1.60
N LEU A 93 -2.48 6.40 -1.39
CA LEU A 93 -3.89 6.22 -1.74
C LEU A 93 -4.27 7.25 -2.81
N GLU A 94 -4.98 6.82 -3.85
CA GLU A 94 -5.54 7.70 -4.88
C GLU A 94 -7.07 7.64 -4.84
N PHE A 95 -7.72 8.80 -4.86
CA PHE A 95 -9.17 8.93 -4.85
C PHE A 95 -9.72 9.45 -6.17
N SER A 96 -11.01 9.20 -6.41
CA SER A 96 -11.71 9.62 -7.64
C SER A 96 -11.90 11.13 -7.72
N LYS A 97 -11.77 11.84 -6.59
CA LYS A 97 -11.99 13.29 -6.48
C LYS A 97 -10.90 13.95 -5.64
N ASN A 98 -10.84 15.29 -5.71
CA ASN A 98 -9.91 16.10 -4.95
C ASN A 98 -10.21 15.99 -3.45
N VAL A 99 -9.27 15.41 -2.70
CA VAL A 99 -9.32 15.25 -1.24
C VAL A 99 -8.32 16.17 -0.52
N ALA A 100 -7.47 16.88 -1.27
CA ALA A 100 -6.42 17.75 -0.73
C ALA A 100 -6.79 19.24 -0.71
N TYR A 101 -8.02 19.58 -1.08
CA TYR A 101 -8.49 20.97 -1.11
C TYR A 101 -8.43 21.60 0.28
N ALA A 102 -7.94 22.84 0.35
CA ALA A 102 -7.59 23.51 1.59
C ALA A 102 -8.67 23.48 2.68
N THR A 103 -9.96 23.54 2.33
CA THR A 103 -11.06 23.56 3.32
C THR A 103 -11.39 22.20 3.93
N VAL A 104 -11.03 21.10 3.26
CA VAL A 104 -11.30 19.72 3.73
C VAL A 104 -10.03 18.99 4.20
N ARG A 105 -8.86 19.46 3.74
CA ARG A 105 -7.56 18.83 3.97
C ARG A 105 -7.29 18.52 5.45
N ASP A 106 -7.45 19.50 6.34
CA ASP A 106 -7.16 19.31 7.77
C ASP A 106 -8.05 18.27 8.46
N ALA A 107 -9.30 18.13 7.99
CA ALA A 107 -10.21 17.09 8.46
C ALA A 107 -9.82 15.73 7.86
N ASN A 108 -9.53 15.68 6.56
CA ASN A 108 -9.16 14.46 5.85
C ASN A 108 -7.86 13.84 6.37
N LEU A 109 -6.89 14.65 6.81
CA LEU A 109 -5.65 14.16 7.43
C LEU A 109 -5.92 13.33 8.70
N LYS A 110 -7.04 13.57 9.39
CA LYS A 110 -7.46 12.84 10.60
C LYS A 110 -8.32 11.63 10.31
N ALA A 111 -8.84 11.51 9.09
CA ALA A 111 -9.69 10.41 8.66
C ALA A 111 -8.90 9.14 8.29
N VAL A 112 -7.56 9.23 8.22
CA VAL A 112 -6.67 8.15 7.82
C VAL A 112 -5.80 7.71 8.99
N SER A 113 -5.67 6.40 9.18
CA SER A 113 -4.81 5.83 10.24
C SER A 113 -4.13 4.54 9.78
N LEU A 114 -2.95 4.28 10.34
CA LEU A 114 -2.16 3.08 10.11
C LEU A 114 -2.11 2.22 11.38
N TRP A 115 -2.21 0.91 11.23
CA TRP A 115 -2.28 -0.06 12.32
C TRP A 115 -1.39 -1.27 12.03
N ALA A 116 -0.81 -1.87 13.06
CA ALA A 116 -0.14 -3.16 13.03
C ALA A 116 -0.90 -4.12 13.95
N GLY A 117 -1.71 -5.01 13.36
CA GLY A 117 -2.74 -5.73 14.10
C GLY A 117 -3.69 -4.75 14.83
N ASP A 118 -3.78 -4.87 16.15
CA ASP A 118 -4.62 -4.01 16.99
C ASP A 118 -3.92 -2.76 17.54
N GLN A 119 -2.62 -2.57 17.23
CA GLN A 119 -1.84 -1.43 17.73
C GLN A 119 -1.78 -0.31 16.69
N PRO A 120 -2.12 0.94 17.04
CA PRO A 120 -1.96 2.07 16.14
C PRO A 120 -0.47 2.32 15.88
N VAL A 121 -0.13 2.62 14.64
CA VAL A 121 1.22 2.96 14.19
C VAL A 121 1.27 4.45 13.94
N ALA A 122 2.21 5.14 14.60
CA ALA A 122 2.44 6.55 14.34
C ALA A 122 2.88 6.75 12.88
N ALA A 123 2.16 7.61 12.17
CA ALA A 123 2.44 7.94 10.77
C ALA A 123 2.13 9.41 10.52
N GLU A 124 2.96 10.03 9.71
CA GLU A 124 2.69 11.33 9.11
C GLU A 124 1.81 11.11 7.88
N ILE A 125 0.62 11.70 7.90
CA ILE A 125 -0.28 11.72 6.74
C ILE A 125 -0.06 13.04 6.03
N THR A 126 0.19 12.98 4.72
CA THR A 126 0.41 14.17 3.91
C THR A 126 -0.47 14.19 2.66
N MET A 127 -0.83 15.39 2.25
CA MET A 127 -1.56 15.69 1.02
C MET A 127 -0.91 16.91 0.39
N ALA A 128 -0.84 16.93 -0.93
CA ALA A 128 -0.26 18.05 -1.66
C ALA A 128 -1.14 19.31 -1.53
N ASP A 129 -0.58 20.49 -1.77
CA ASP A 129 -1.41 21.68 -1.91
C ASP A 129 -2.06 21.68 -3.31
N ASP A 130 -3.39 21.72 -3.39
CA ASP A 130 -4.09 21.54 -4.65
C ASP A 130 -3.98 22.72 -5.62
N GLN A 131 -3.52 23.89 -5.14
CA GLN A 131 -3.22 25.05 -5.99
C GLN A 131 -1.81 24.96 -6.57
N LEU A 132 -0.84 24.46 -5.81
CA LEU A 132 0.55 24.34 -6.23
C LEU A 132 0.80 23.05 -7.03
N GLU A 133 0.16 21.96 -6.64
CA GLU A 133 0.35 20.61 -7.18
C GLU A 133 -1.00 19.99 -7.57
N PRO A 134 -1.70 20.56 -8.58
CA PRO A 134 -3.04 20.13 -8.97
C PRO A 134 -3.12 18.66 -9.38
N ASP A 135 -2.03 18.07 -9.87
CA ASP A 135 -1.98 16.66 -10.29
C ASP A 135 -1.95 15.70 -9.08
N LEU A 136 -1.58 16.20 -7.90
CA LEU A 136 -1.48 15.41 -6.67
C LEU A 136 -2.68 15.57 -5.73
N ARG A 137 -3.68 16.38 -6.11
CA ARG A 137 -4.83 16.73 -5.26
C ARG A 137 -5.75 15.56 -4.87
N ASN A 138 -5.63 14.44 -5.57
CA ASN A 138 -6.40 13.22 -5.33
C ASN A 138 -5.63 12.21 -4.47
N PHE A 139 -4.39 12.51 -4.08
CA PHE A 139 -3.51 11.57 -3.39
C PHE A 139 -3.40 11.87 -1.90
N ILE A 140 -3.34 10.80 -1.12
CA ILE A 140 -2.94 10.82 0.29
C ILE A 140 -1.69 9.95 0.41
N ASN A 141 -0.64 10.49 1.02
CA ASN A 141 0.58 9.77 1.29
C ASN A 141 0.70 9.49 2.80
N ILE A 142 1.17 8.30 3.15
CA ILE A 142 1.28 7.83 4.54
C ILE A 142 2.74 7.47 4.77
N VAL A 143 3.39 8.16 5.71
CA VAL A 143 4.79 7.94 6.05
C VAL A 143 4.87 7.49 7.50
N PRO A 144 5.12 6.19 7.76
CA PRO A 144 5.34 5.70 9.13
C PRO A 144 6.46 6.48 9.82
N SER A 145 6.26 6.87 11.07
CA SER A 145 7.27 7.62 11.84
C SER A 145 8.48 6.77 12.24
N GLU A 146 8.29 5.45 12.32
CA GLU A 146 9.34 4.46 12.50
C GLU A 146 9.30 3.47 11.32
N PRO A 147 10.44 2.86 10.94
CA PRO A 147 10.47 1.83 9.91
C PRO A 147 9.46 0.71 10.19
N LEU A 148 8.82 0.23 9.13
CA LEU A 148 7.92 -0.91 9.23
C LEU A 148 8.70 -2.16 9.68
N LYS A 149 8.06 -2.99 10.48
CA LYS A 149 8.57 -4.28 10.93
C LYS A 149 8.37 -5.30 9.83
N GLU A 150 9.33 -6.18 9.67
CA GLU A 150 9.27 -7.30 8.74
C GLU A 150 8.22 -8.34 9.17
N GLY A 151 7.69 -9.09 8.20
CA GLY A 151 6.72 -10.17 8.43
C GLY A 151 5.45 -9.72 9.16
N THR A 152 5.13 -8.44 9.12
CA THR A 152 4.05 -7.82 9.91
C THR A 152 2.90 -7.42 9.00
N VAL A 153 1.68 -7.71 9.46
CA VAL A 153 0.45 -7.29 8.77
C VAL A 153 0.10 -5.86 9.20
N TYR A 154 0.05 -4.97 8.22
CA TYR A 154 -0.37 -3.60 8.39
C TYR A 154 -1.78 -3.39 7.83
N THR A 155 -2.55 -2.55 8.51
CA THR A 155 -3.91 -2.18 8.13
C THR A 155 -4.03 -0.67 8.03
N ILE A 156 -4.47 -0.18 6.88
CA ILE A 156 -4.82 1.22 6.65
C ILE A 156 -6.34 1.33 6.81
N LYS A 157 -6.79 2.25 7.66
CA LYS A 157 -8.21 2.54 7.85
C LYS A 157 -8.50 3.96 7.39
N VAL A 158 -9.51 4.11 6.55
CA VAL A 158 -10.01 5.41 6.09
C VAL A 158 -11.48 5.52 6.50
N ASP A 159 -11.78 6.52 7.30
CA ASP A 159 -13.10 6.75 7.87
C ASP A 159 -14.04 7.46 6.88
N THR A 160 -15.35 7.29 7.06
CA THR A 160 -16.40 7.94 6.25
C THR A 160 -16.42 9.47 6.37
N THR A 161 -15.73 10.05 7.36
CA THR A 161 -15.51 11.49 7.49
C THR A 161 -14.60 12.07 6.41
N LEU A 162 -13.87 11.24 5.64
CA LEU A 162 -13.12 11.68 4.47
C LEU A 162 -14.07 12.27 3.43
N SER A 163 -13.81 13.51 3.02
CA SER A 163 -14.64 14.26 2.07
C SER A 163 -13.83 14.86 0.92
N SER A 164 -14.48 15.02 -0.23
CA SER A 164 -13.89 15.69 -1.38
C SER A 164 -14.21 17.19 -1.39
N LYS A 165 -13.56 17.95 -2.28
CA LYS A 165 -13.85 19.37 -2.52
C LYS A 165 -15.33 19.65 -2.83
N SER A 166 -16.02 18.72 -3.49
CA SER A 166 -17.45 18.83 -3.81
C SER A 166 -18.39 18.46 -2.66
N GLY A 167 -17.85 18.01 -1.53
CA GLY A 167 -18.62 17.59 -0.35
C GLY A 167 -19.01 16.11 -0.34
N ASP A 168 -18.68 15.34 -1.38
CA ASP A 168 -18.94 13.90 -1.41
C ASP A 168 -18.05 13.16 -0.41
N VAL A 169 -18.64 12.19 0.29
CA VAL A 169 -17.98 11.35 1.29
C VAL A 169 -17.92 9.89 0.84
N LEU A 170 -17.12 9.08 1.54
CA LEU A 170 -17.13 7.63 1.35
C LEU A 170 -18.48 7.03 1.78
N THR A 171 -19.01 6.09 1.00
CA THR A 171 -20.27 5.39 1.33
C THR A 171 -20.11 4.38 2.46
N ALA A 172 -18.90 3.89 2.67
CA ALA A 172 -18.52 2.96 3.73
C ALA A 172 -17.05 3.20 4.12
N PRO A 173 -16.64 2.86 5.35
CA PRO A 173 -15.24 2.96 5.74
C PRO A 173 -14.39 1.98 4.90
N ILE A 174 -13.19 2.40 4.54
CA ILE A 174 -12.24 1.59 3.77
C ILE A 174 -11.24 0.96 4.74
N THR A 175 -11.01 -0.33 4.60
CA THR A 175 -9.98 -1.07 5.31
C THR A 175 -9.12 -1.82 4.30
N LEU A 176 -7.83 -1.51 4.28
CA LEU A 176 -6.85 -2.07 3.34
C LEU A 176 -5.75 -2.75 4.13
N THR A 177 -5.29 -3.91 3.69
CA THR A 177 -4.21 -4.64 4.36
C THR A 177 -3.04 -4.89 3.45
N PHE A 178 -1.84 -4.97 4.01
CA PHE A 178 -0.67 -5.49 3.32
C PHE A 178 0.28 -6.14 4.33
N THR A 179 1.12 -7.06 3.86
CA THR A 179 2.08 -7.79 4.70
C THR A 179 3.49 -7.49 4.22
N THR A 180 4.35 -7.03 5.13
CA THR A 180 5.76 -6.80 4.82
C THR A 180 6.49 -8.12 4.62
N ALA A 181 7.54 -8.10 3.78
CA ALA A 181 8.45 -9.24 3.63
C ALA A 181 9.02 -9.62 5.00
N GLY A 182 9.02 -10.91 5.31
CA GLY A 182 9.73 -11.41 6.48
C GLY A 182 11.24 -11.43 6.20
N THR A 183 12.06 -11.26 7.23
CA THR A 183 13.43 -11.75 7.14
C THR A 183 13.35 -13.26 6.86
N ASN A 184 13.92 -13.66 5.73
CA ASN A 184 14.10 -15.06 5.35
C ASN A 184 15.14 -15.75 6.25
N GLU A 185 15.00 -15.68 7.56
CA GLU A 185 15.71 -16.54 8.51
C GLU A 185 15.15 -17.98 8.44
N ALA A 186 13.93 -18.17 7.91
CA ALA A 186 13.35 -19.48 7.64
C ALA A 186 13.69 -20.04 6.24
N ALA A 187 13.95 -19.21 5.22
CA ALA A 187 14.31 -19.70 3.89
C ALA A 187 15.82 -20.02 3.74
N ASN A 188 16.67 -19.53 4.64
CA ASN A 188 18.06 -20.01 4.77
C ASN A 188 18.22 -21.18 5.77
N GLN A 189 17.11 -21.72 6.29
CA GLN A 189 17.09 -22.97 7.06
C GLN A 189 16.28 -24.09 6.40
N ALA A 190 15.75 -23.88 5.20
CA ALA A 190 15.06 -24.91 4.40
C ALA A 190 15.91 -25.47 3.24
N THR A 191 17.24 -25.39 3.33
CA THR A 191 18.16 -26.26 2.57
C THR A 191 19.38 -26.64 3.41
N SER A 192 19.15 -27.09 4.64
CA SER A 192 20.17 -27.80 5.42
C SER A 192 19.55 -28.76 6.43
N GLU A 193 18.57 -29.57 6.02
CA GLU A 193 18.21 -30.78 6.77
C GLU A 193 18.14 -32.00 5.84
N THR A 194 19.32 -32.53 5.54
CA THR A 194 19.57 -33.97 5.69
C THR A 194 20.98 -34.12 6.26
N ALA A 195 21.10 -33.84 7.55
CA ALA A 195 22.07 -34.49 8.42
C ALA A 195 21.39 -34.65 9.78
N ASN A 196 20.52 -35.66 9.82
CA ASN A 196 19.89 -36.23 10.99
C ASN A 196 20.81 -36.12 12.21
N SER A 197 20.40 -35.32 13.19
CA SER A 197 20.86 -35.46 14.58
C SER A 197 20.31 -36.75 15.16
N GLY A 198 20.77 -37.87 14.60
CA GLY A 198 20.85 -39.12 15.31
C GLY A 198 22.03 -38.98 16.26
N SER A 199 21.75 -39.01 17.56
CA SER A 199 22.72 -39.23 18.62
C SER A 199 23.44 -40.56 18.42
N GLY A 200 24.34 -40.62 17.45
CA GLY A 200 25.33 -41.65 17.27
C GLY A 200 26.58 -41.21 18.01
N LEU A 201 26.64 -41.51 19.31
CA LEU A 201 27.91 -41.52 20.02
C LEU A 201 28.85 -42.44 19.23
N ASN A 202 29.79 -41.85 18.51
CA ASN A 202 30.91 -42.51 17.88
C ASN A 202 31.80 -43.11 18.99
N THR A 203 31.43 -44.31 19.43
CA THR A 203 32.04 -45.07 20.52
C THR A 203 33.56 -45.17 20.34
N THR A 204 34.05 -45.20 19.09
CA THR A 204 35.48 -45.25 18.75
C THR A 204 36.24 -43.97 19.11
N GLY A 205 35.66 -42.77 18.96
CA GLY A 205 36.33 -41.50 19.26
C GLY A 205 36.41 -41.20 20.76
N ILE A 206 35.36 -41.55 21.50
CA ILE A 206 35.30 -41.39 22.96
C ILE A 206 36.25 -42.38 23.66
N ILE A 207 36.37 -43.62 23.18
CA ILE A 207 37.31 -44.60 23.73
C ILE A 207 38.78 -44.15 23.51
N ILE A 208 39.13 -43.64 22.33
CA ILE A 208 40.49 -43.15 22.06
C ILE A 208 40.84 -41.95 22.95
N GLY A 209 39.89 -41.02 23.14
CA GLY A 209 40.06 -39.87 24.04
C GLY A 209 40.24 -40.29 25.50
N LEU A 210 39.42 -41.22 26.00
CA LEU A 210 39.53 -41.73 27.37
C LEU A 210 40.82 -42.55 27.61
N MET A 211 41.25 -43.36 26.63
CA MET A 211 42.52 -44.11 26.72
C MET A 211 43.74 -43.18 26.71
N ALA A 212 43.74 -42.12 25.89
CA ALA A 212 44.83 -41.15 25.88
C ALA A 212 44.95 -40.41 27.23
N ILE A 213 43.82 -40.02 27.84
CA ILE A 213 43.80 -39.37 29.15
C ILE A 213 44.28 -40.33 30.25
N ALA A 214 43.84 -41.59 30.25
CA ALA A 214 44.30 -42.59 31.23
C ALA A 214 45.80 -42.88 31.14
N ILE A 215 46.37 -42.94 29.93
CA ILE A 215 47.82 -43.14 29.71
C ILE A 215 48.62 -41.94 30.23
N VAL A 216 48.18 -40.71 29.96
CA VAL A 216 48.85 -39.49 30.45
C VAL A 216 48.80 -39.42 31.98
N VAL A 217 47.65 -39.71 32.59
CA VAL A 217 47.50 -39.76 34.06
C VAL A 217 48.37 -40.86 34.68
N GLY A 218 48.43 -42.04 34.06
CA GLY A 218 49.29 -43.15 34.50
C GLY A 218 50.78 -42.78 34.48
N ILE A 219 51.27 -42.13 33.41
CA ILE A 219 52.67 -41.67 33.31
C ILE A 219 53.00 -40.64 34.39
N VAL A 220 52.08 -39.72 34.69
CA VAL A 220 52.27 -38.67 35.71
C VAL A 220 52.31 -39.27 37.12
N ILE A 221 51.44 -40.25 37.42
CA ILE A 221 51.42 -40.92 38.73
C ILE A 221 52.69 -41.76 38.95
N VAL A 222 53.15 -42.48 37.92
CA VAL A 222 54.38 -43.30 38.02
C VAL A 222 55.62 -42.42 38.21
N ARG A 223 55.70 -41.24 37.57
CA ARG A 223 56.80 -40.29 37.80
C ARG A 223 56.79 -39.67 39.20
N ARG A 224 55.63 -39.44 39.78
CA ARG A 224 55.52 -38.92 41.16
C ARG A 224 55.85 -39.95 42.24
N LYS A 225 55.72 -41.25 41.96
CA LYS A 225 55.99 -42.32 42.93
C LYS A 225 57.44 -42.81 42.92
N LYS A 226 58.27 -42.35 41.98
CA LYS A 226 59.69 -42.73 41.84
C LYS A 226 60.66 -41.56 42.07
N ALA A 227 60.17 -40.44 42.60
CA ALA A 227 60.94 -39.30 43.09
C ALA A 227 60.88 -39.26 44.63
#